data_AF-A0A552IE75-F1
#
_entry.id   AF-A0A552IE75-F1
#
_cell.length_a   1.000
_cell.length_b   1.000
_cell.length_c   1.000
_cell.angle_alpha   90.00
_cell.angle_beta   90.00
_cell.angle_gamma   90.00
#
_symmetry.space_group_name_H-M   'P 1'
#
loop_
_entity.id
_entity.type
_entity.pdbx_description
1 polymer ?
#
loop_
_entity_poly.entity_id
_entity_poly.type
_entity_poly.pdbx_seq_one_letter_code
_entity_poly.pdbx_strand_id
1 'polypeptide(L)' 'LSKEQKKANRQLSQRRIVIEHIHRRLKIFRILSSRYRNRRLRFGLRLNLIAGIYNYELRYRQKYIS' A
#
# COMPACT_ATOMS: atom_id res chain seq x y z
N LEU A 1 27.56 -13.19 -0.10
CA LEU A 1 26.30 -13.41 -0.84
C LEU A 1 26.62 -13.87 -2.25
N SER A 2 26.14 -15.05 -2.65
CA SER A 2 26.24 -15.57 -4.02
C SER A 2 25.64 -14.58 -5.04
N LYS A 3 26.09 -14.62 -6.29
CA LYS A 3 25.53 -13.81 -7.40
C LYS A 3 24.01 -14.02 -7.52
N GLU A 4 23.54 -15.24 -7.32
CA GLU A 4 22.12 -15.60 -7.37
C GLU A 4 21.33 -14.98 -6.22
N GLN A 5 21.87 -15.06 -5.00
CA GLN A 5 21.26 -14.43 -3.82
C GLN A 5 21.18 -12.91 -3.99
N LYS A 6 22.20 -12.28 -4.61
CA LYS A 6 22.18 -10.82 -4.87
C LYS A 6 21.08 -10.46 -5.86
N LYS A 7 20.90 -11.26 -6.91
CA LYS A 7 19.83 -11.08 -7.91
C LYS A 7 18.44 -11.24 -7.27
N ALA A 8 18.24 -12.27 -6.45
CA ALA A 8 17.00 -12.49 -5.73
C ALA A 8 16.68 -11.33 -4.76
N ASN A 9 17.67 -10.88 -3.99
CA ASN A 9 17.50 -9.76 -3.07
C ASN A 9 17.17 -8.45 -3.80
N ARG A 10 17.77 -8.21 -4.96
CA ARG A 10 17.46 -7.02 -5.78
C ARG A 10 16.01 -7.03 -6.26
N GLN A 11 15.51 -8.17 -6.75
CA GLN A 11 14.11 -8.31 -7.17
C GLN A 11 13.15 -8.13 -6.00
N LEU A 12 13.48 -8.70 -4.84
CA LEU A 12 12.68 -8.54 -3.62
C LEU A 12 12.64 -7.08 -3.17
N SER A 13 13.79 -6.39 -3.17
CA SER A 13 13.89 -4.97 -2.82
C SER A 13 13.04 -4.10 -3.74
N GLN A 14 13.07 -4.34 -5.06
CA GLN A 14 12.23 -3.60 -6.01
C GLN A 14 10.74 -3.74 -5.72
N ARG A 15 10.28 -4.94 -5.37
CA ARG A 15 8.88 -5.18 -4.98
C ARG A 15 8.53 -4.47 -3.66
N ARG A 16 9.44 -4.49 -2.68
CA ARG A 16 9.26 -3.83 -1.38
C ARG A 16 9.11 -2.32 -1.52
N ILE A 17 9.90 -1.66 -2.38
CA ILE A 17 9.81 -0.21 -2.61
C ILE A 17 8.38 0.20 -3.02
N VAL A 18 7.77 -0.54 -3.94
CA VAL A 18 6.39 -0.25 -4.38
C VAL A 18 5.40 -0.41 -3.22
N ILE A 19 5.53 -1.48 -2.43
CA ILE A 19 4.69 -1.74 -1.26
C ILE A 19 4.89 -0.66 -0.18
N GLU A 20 6.12 -0.22 0.06
CA GLU A 20 6.45 0.83 1.02
C GLU A 20 5.82 2.17 0.63
N HIS A 21 5.83 2.53 -0.65
CA HIS A 21 5.13 3.72 -1.14
C HIS A 21 3.62 3.62 -0.91
N ILE A 22 3.00 2.48 -1.19
CA ILE A 22 1.58 2.24 -0.93
C ILE A 22 1.30 2.35 0.58
N HIS A 23 2.08 1.67 1.42
CA HIS A 23 1.94 1.74 2.88
C HIS A 23 2.09 3.16 3.42
N ARG A 24 3.02 3.95 2.88
CA ARG A 24 3.18 5.36 3.26
C ARG A 24 1.93 6.16 2.95
N ARG A 25 1.33 5.99 1.76
CA ARG A 25 0.07 6.65 1.38
C ARG A 25 -1.08 6.21 2.27
N LEU A 26 -1.15 4.93 2.61
CA LEU A 26 -2.23 4.38 3.43
C LEU A 26 -2.11 4.72 4.93
N LYS A 27 -0.91 5.02 5.44
CA LYS A 27 -0.69 5.43 6.84
C LYS A 27 -1.30 6.80 7.19
N ILE A 28 -1.85 7.56 6.24
CA ILE A 28 -2.66 8.74 6.58
C ILE A 28 -3.94 8.35 7.32
N PHE A 29 -4.48 7.15 7.04
CA PHE A 29 -5.68 6.66 7.69
C PHE A 29 -5.34 6.13 9.08
N ARG A 30 -5.94 6.70 10.13
CA ARG A 30 -5.71 6.29 11.54
C ARG A 30 -5.94 4.80 11.80
N ILE A 31 -6.81 4.18 11.01
CA ILE A 31 -7.09 2.73 11.04
C ILE A 31 -5.85 1.87 10.69
N LEU A 32 -4.90 2.42 9.94
CA LEU A 32 -3.65 1.77 9.51
C LEU A 32 -2.41 2.35 10.20
N SER A 33 -2.49 3.58 10.76
CA SER A 33 -1.36 4.24 11.42
C SER A 33 -1.24 3.92 12.91
N SER A 34 -2.31 3.43 13.54
CA SER A 34 -2.38 3.20 14.98
C SER A 34 -3.16 1.93 15.32
N ARG A 35 -3.18 1.53 16.60
CA ARG A 35 -3.97 0.37 17.07
C ARG A 35 -5.47 0.67 16.92
N TYR A 36 -6.10 0.09 15.91
CA TYR A 36 -7.53 0.23 15.68
C TYR A 36 -8.36 -0.71 16.58
N ARG A 37 -9.25 -0.13 17.40
CA ARG A 37 -10.04 -0.88 18.39
C ARG A 37 -11.37 -1.45 17.83
N ASN A 38 -11.97 -0.85 16.79
CA ASN A 38 -13.31 -1.23 16.29
C ASN A 38 -13.28 -2.17 15.06
N ARG A 39 -12.65 -3.35 15.22
CA ARG A 39 -12.39 -4.30 14.11
C ARG A 39 -13.50 -5.33 13.81
N ARG A 40 -14.64 -5.27 14.49
CA ARG A 40 -15.67 -6.34 14.42
C ARG A 40 -16.44 -6.34 13.09
N LEU A 41 -17.55 -5.61 13.00
CA LEU A 41 -18.51 -5.81 11.90
C LEU A 41 -18.20 -5.02 10.63
N ARG A 42 -17.53 -3.87 10.75
CA ARG A 42 -17.36 -2.92 9.62
C ARG A 42 -15.90 -2.70 9.22
N PHE A 43 -14.97 -3.54 9.69
CA PHE A 43 -13.55 -3.37 9.38
C PHE A 43 -13.26 -3.56 7.89
N GLY A 44 -13.78 -4.65 7.29
CA GLY A 44 -13.64 -4.90 5.86
C GLY A 44 -14.23 -3.77 5.01
N LEU A 45 -15.43 -3.29 5.35
CA LEU A 45 -16.05 -2.16 4.64
C LEU A 45 -15.18 -0.91 4.68
N ARG A 46 -14.61 -0.55 5.84
CA ARG A 46 -13.71 0.61 5.97
C ARG A 46 -12.44 0.45 5.13
N LEU A 47 -11.86 -0.75 5.11
CA LEU A 47 -10.69 -1.04 4.27
C LEU A 47 -11.04 -0.97 2.78
N ASN A 48 -12.18 -1.50 2.37
CA ASN A 48 -12.65 -1.46 0.99
C ASN A 48 -12.87 -0.02 0.51
N LEU A 49 -13.45 0.84 1.35
CA LEU A 49 -13.63 2.26 1.05
C LEU A 49 -12.27 2.97 0.88
N ILE A 50 -11.31 2.71 1.78
CA ILE A 50 -9.96 3.25 1.68
C ILE A 50 -9.27 2.80 0.39
N ALA A 51 -9.38 1.51 0.05
CA ALA A 51 -8.84 0.96 -1.19
C ALA A 51 -9.49 1.62 -2.42
N GLY A 52 -10.81 1.82 -2.39
CA GLY A 52 -11.55 2.52 -3.44
C GLY A 52 -11.05 3.95 -3.66
N ILE A 53 -10.87 4.73 -2.58
CA ILE A 53 -10.32 6.10 -2.64
C ILE A 53 -8.91 6.09 -3.22
N TYR A 54 -8.04 5.21 -2.71
CA TYR A 54 -6.66 5.11 -3.21
C TYR A 54 -6.59 4.76 -4.70
N ASN A 55 -7.41 3.80 -5.15
CA ASN A 55 -7.48 3.39 -6.55
C ASN A 55 -8.02 4.52 -7.43
N TYR A 56 -9.01 5.28 -6.95
CA TYR A 56 -9.51 6.46 -7.65
C TYR A 56 -8.43 7.54 -7.80
N GLU A 57 -7.72 7.89 -6.73
CA GLU A 57 -6.62 8.85 -6.77
C GLU A 57 -5.50 8.40 -7.72
N LEU A 58 -5.17 7.11 -7.71
CA LEU A 58 -4.14 6.54 -8.58
C LEU A 58 -4.53 6.67 -10.06
N ARG A 59 -5.78 6.32 -10.39
CA ARG A 59 -6.33 6.48 -11.74
C ARG A 59 -6.40 7.94 -12.16
N TYR A 60 -6.85 8.82 -11.27
CA TYR A 60 -6.87 10.26 -11.50
C TYR A 60 -5.46 10.75 -11.84
N ARG A 61 -4.48 10.50 -10.97
CA ARG A 61 -3.08 10.89 -11.18
C ARG A 61 -2.52 10.36 -12.50
N GLN A 62 -2.80 9.10 -12.86
CA GLN A 62 -2.34 8.53 -14.12
C GLN A 62 -2.89 9.27 -15.35
N LYS A 63 -4.15 9.71 -15.29
CA LYS A 63 -4.84 10.42 -16.38
C LYS A 63 -4.32 11.84 -16.64
N TYR A 64 -3.83 12.53 -15.61
CA TYR A 64 -3.33 13.92 -15.74
C TYR A 64 -1.80 14.02 -15.82
N ILE A 65 -1.08 12.90 -15.64
CA ILE A 65 0.38 12.82 -15.82
C ILE A 65 0.73 12.25 -17.21
N SER A 66 -0.17 11.46 -17.83
CA SER A 66 -0.09 11.07 -19.25
C SER A 66 -0.56 12.19 -20.16
#